data_AF-A0A9X0D508-F1
#
_entry.id   AF-A0A9X0D508-F1
#
_cell.length_a   1.000
_cell.length_b   1.000
_cell.length_c   1.000
_cell.angle_alpha   90.00
_cell.angle_beta   90.00
_cell.angle_gamma   90.00
#
_symmetry.space_group_name_H-M   'P 1'
#
loop_
_entity.id
_entity.type
_entity.pdbx_description
1 polymer ?
#
loop_
_entity_poly.entity_id
_entity_poly.type
_entity_poly.pdbx_seq_one_letter_code
_entity_poly.pdbx_strand_id
1 'polypeptide(L)'
;MAATGRERLFHFRSRLEELDCPYLGGVEDSWMEELLFKPGEPRLRLLQWILGKFDPVMYNMLENQQSKALGQNDSRVQKLLFACHLLGLCKSDDIDLVQGSKSRNKQAVFWENLLDLVSAVESSGQIHRFTTPVRTASLQSAAHFSLEEQFKNDCYFFDALCRQEDLQDIFRSKVQLYPPDLIKTTSGLEHKKIPDEKQLMSVTEKLASELEEQSKQLDELRENAPLCDADAITVEKVSKTLSLSLTTMAQVVSGFLHCFETEMKPWCKRQAPILSEVGPAFSRVHSLLLRYTQLLQSVGTIKCSYSQICHDSKAKYPNDTRVIQV
;
A
#
# COMPACT_ATOMS: atom_id res chain seq x y z
N MET A 1 -24.15 8.21 31.89
CA MET A 1 -23.95 9.52 32.54
C MET A 1 -22.73 10.16 31.90
N ALA A 2 -22.90 11.34 31.30
CA ALA A 2 -21.86 12.02 30.54
C ALA A 2 -20.89 12.74 31.50
N ALA A 3 -19.78 12.08 31.86
CA ALA A 3 -18.62 12.76 32.43
C ALA A 3 -18.23 13.88 31.46
N THR A 4 -18.15 15.09 31.99
CA THR A 4 -18.04 16.32 31.23
C THR A 4 -16.77 16.28 30.38
N GLY A 5 -16.80 16.79 29.13
CA GLY A 5 -15.66 16.63 28.21
C GLY A 5 -14.30 17.10 28.77
N ARG A 6 -14.31 17.97 29.79
CA ARG A 6 -13.12 18.42 30.53
C ARG A 6 -12.55 17.38 31.49
N GLU A 7 -13.38 16.61 32.19
CA GLU A 7 -12.92 15.52 33.08
C GLU A 7 -12.19 14.44 32.30
N ARG A 8 -12.70 14.10 31.10
CA ARG A 8 -12.04 13.11 30.22
C ARG A 8 -10.71 13.61 29.67
N LEU A 9 -10.62 14.89 29.31
CA LEU A 9 -9.36 15.50 28.87
C LEU A 9 -8.30 15.47 29.98
N PHE A 10 -8.70 15.78 31.21
CA PHE A 10 -7.82 15.68 32.38
C PHE A 10 -7.35 14.24 32.61
N HIS A 11 -8.26 13.26 32.47
CA HIS A 11 -7.92 11.84 32.55
C HIS A 11 -6.90 11.44 31.48
N PHE A 12 -7.08 11.82 30.21
CA PHE A 12 -6.11 11.54 29.16
C PHE A 12 -4.75 12.19 29.42
N ARG A 13 -4.76 13.41 29.97
CA ARG A 13 -3.54 14.12 30.34
C ARG A 13 -2.76 13.35 31.40
N SER A 14 -3.40 12.97 32.51
CA SER A 14 -2.78 12.18 33.58
C SER A 14 -2.17 10.90 33.05
N ARG A 15 -2.90 10.16 32.20
CA ARG A 15 -2.43 8.90 31.61
C ARG A 15 -1.24 9.10 30.68
N LEU A 16 -1.21 10.15 29.90
CA LEU A 16 -0.07 10.45 29.04
C LEU A 16 1.15 10.97 29.82
N GLU A 17 0.93 11.67 30.94
CA GLU A 17 2.00 12.05 31.87
C GLU A 17 2.60 10.80 32.56
N GLU A 18 1.76 9.83 32.95
CA GLU A 18 2.21 8.52 33.48
C GLU A 18 3.07 7.73 32.48
N LEU A 19 2.78 7.84 31.18
CA LEU A 19 3.54 7.16 30.09
C LEU A 19 4.83 7.90 29.67
N ASP A 20 5.20 8.98 30.37
CA ASP A 20 6.31 9.89 30.03
C ASP A 20 6.19 10.51 28.61
N CYS A 21 5.00 11.02 28.26
CA CYS A 21 4.78 11.62 26.95
C CYS A 21 5.59 12.91 26.73
N PRO A 22 6.44 12.99 25.69
CA PRO A 22 7.32 14.14 25.44
C PRO A 22 6.56 15.39 24.92
N TYR A 23 5.29 15.24 24.53
CA TYR A 23 4.50 16.29 23.89
C TYR A 23 3.67 17.14 24.87
N LEU A 24 3.79 16.91 26.18
CA LEU A 24 2.97 17.54 27.23
C LEU A 24 3.66 18.65 28.03
N GLY A 25 4.97 18.86 27.83
CA GLY A 25 5.73 19.84 28.62
C GLY A 25 5.25 21.29 28.41
N GLY A 26 4.64 21.88 29.43
CA GLY A 26 4.36 23.32 29.52
C GLY A 26 3.23 23.83 28.62
N VAL A 27 2.29 22.97 28.20
CA VAL A 27 1.25 23.32 27.22
C VAL A 27 -0.13 23.51 27.85
N GLU A 28 -0.92 24.41 27.28
CA GLU A 28 -2.29 24.74 27.67
C GLU A 28 -3.29 23.59 27.39
N ASP A 29 -4.42 23.55 28.12
CA ASP A 29 -5.48 22.55 27.90
C ASP A 29 -6.09 22.60 26.49
N SER A 30 -5.98 23.75 25.82
CA SER A 30 -6.37 23.94 24.41
C SER A 30 -5.56 23.04 23.46
N TRP A 31 -4.27 22.82 23.75
CA TRP A 31 -3.38 21.97 22.97
C TRP A 31 -3.72 20.49 23.09
N MET A 32 -4.17 20.04 24.26
CA MET A 32 -4.65 18.67 24.46
C MET A 32 -5.84 18.34 23.55
N GLU A 33 -6.75 19.30 23.35
CA GLU A 33 -7.84 19.14 22.39
C GLU A 33 -7.33 19.08 20.94
N GLU A 34 -6.29 19.84 20.60
CA GLU A 34 -5.68 19.79 19.26
C GLU A 34 -4.96 18.46 19.00
N LEU A 35 -4.26 17.96 20.01
CA LEU A 35 -3.48 16.74 19.94
C LEU A 35 -4.37 15.49 19.82
N LEU A 36 -5.49 15.46 20.55
CA LEU A 36 -6.37 14.28 20.67
C LEU A 36 -7.63 14.32 19.80
N PHE A 37 -8.11 15.48 19.36
CA PHE A 37 -9.41 15.56 18.67
C PHE A 37 -9.41 16.35 17.37
N LYS A 38 -8.32 17.02 17.00
CA LYS A 38 -8.20 17.70 15.72
C LYS A 38 -7.32 16.90 14.74
N PRO A 39 -7.62 16.97 13.44
CA PRO A 39 -6.74 16.43 12.44
C PRO A 39 -5.48 17.27 12.30
N GLY A 40 -4.33 16.60 12.27
CA GLY A 40 -3.04 17.28 12.11
C GLY A 40 -1.83 16.40 12.39
N GLU A 41 -0.67 16.96 12.08
CA GLU A 41 0.64 16.34 12.36
C GLU A 41 0.86 15.98 13.84
N PRO A 42 0.46 16.81 14.82
CA PRO A 42 0.67 16.49 16.24
C PRO A 42 -0.03 15.18 16.64
N ARG A 43 -1.26 14.95 16.16
CA ARG A 43 -2.02 13.73 16.41
C ARG A 43 -1.31 12.49 15.86
N LEU A 44 -0.83 12.56 14.62
CA LEU A 44 -0.16 11.43 13.98
C LEU A 44 1.16 11.07 14.68
N ARG A 45 1.89 12.08 15.16
CA ARG A 45 3.11 11.87 15.96
C ARG A 45 2.81 11.25 17.31
N LEU A 46 1.75 11.70 17.98
CA LEU A 46 1.31 11.08 19.24
C LEU A 46 0.94 9.61 19.03
N LEU A 47 0.15 9.30 17.99
CA LEU A 47 -0.22 7.92 17.65
C LEU A 47 1.01 7.06 17.37
N GLN A 48 1.95 7.57 16.58
CA GLN A 48 3.20 6.89 16.27
C GLN A 48 4.02 6.60 17.53
N TRP A 49 4.11 7.56 18.45
CA TRP A 49 4.84 7.41 19.70
C TRP A 49 4.19 6.36 20.62
N ILE A 50 2.86 6.42 20.81
CA ILE A 50 2.13 5.46 21.65
C ILE A 50 2.20 4.04 21.08
N LEU A 51 2.00 3.89 19.77
CA LEU A 51 2.11 2.58 19.11
C LEU A 51 3.55 2.05 19.13
N GLY A 52 4.54 2.94 19.08
CA GLY A 52 5.94 2.59 19.25
C GLY A 52 6.30 2.12 20.66
N LYS A 53 5.61 2.65 21.68
CA LYS A 53 5.74 2.19 23.08
C LYS A 53 5.11 0.81 23.31
N PHE A 54 4.10 0.44 22.51
CA PHE A 54 3.41 -0.85 22.64
C PHE A 54 4.29 -2.04 22.19
N ASP A 55 5.01 -1.94 21.06
CA ASP A 55 5.84 -3.02 20.52
C ASP A 55 7.03 -2.50 19.69
N PRO A 56 8.27 -2.97 19.92
CA PRO A 56 9.44 -2.67 19.11
C PRO A 56 9.28 -2.94 17.60
N VAL A 57 8.51 -3.96 17.19
CA VAL A 57 8.26 -4.24 15.76
C VAL A 57 7.43 -3.12 15.12
N MET A 58 6.42 -2.65 15.85
CA MET A 58 5.57 -1.53 15.45
C MET A 58 6.38 -0.23 15.38
N TYR A 59 7.28 -0.01 16.35
CA TYR A 59 8.23 1.11 16.31
C TYR A 59 9.07 1.09 15.03
N ASN A 60 9.71 -0.03 14.69
CA ASN A 60 10.54 -0.17 13.48
C ASN A 60 9.73 0.01 12.18
N MET A 61 8.49 -0.47 12.13
CA MET A 61 7.60 -0.29 10.98
C MET A 61 7.25 1.19 10.74
N LEU A 62 7.10 1.95 11.83
CA LEU A 62 6.68 3.35 11.81
C LEU A 62 7.86 4.33 11.70
N GLU A 63 9.05 4.00 12.23
CA GLU A 63 10.23 4.89 12.27
C GLU A 63 10.93 5.05 10.91
N ASN A 64 10.83 4.06 10.03
CA ASN A 64 11.44 4.03 8.68
C ASN A 64 11.06 5.20 7.74
N GLN A 65 10.26 6.19 8.17
CA GLN A 65 9.74 7.28 7.34
C GLN A 65 9.88 8.71 7.93
N GLN A 66 10.85 8.97 8.80
CA GLN A 66 11.21 10.37 9.14
C GLN A 66 11.77 11.18 7.95
N SER A 67 11.84 10.62 6.74
CA SER A 67 12.27 11.28 5.52
C SER A 67 11.19 12.25 4.97
N LYS A 68 11.46 13.53 5.20
CA LYS A 68 10.83 14.72 4.58
C LYS A 68 10.49 14.51 3.09
N ALA A 69 9.25 14.19 2.77
CA ALA A 69 8.71 14.35 1.43
C ALA A 69 7.19 14.59 1.49
N LEU A 70 6.76 15.71 0.93
CA LEU A 70 5.40 16.28 0.96
C LEU A 70 4.29 15.40 0.32
N GLY A 71 4.58 14.16 -0.05
CA GLY A 71 3.67 13.22 -0.72
C GLY A 71 3.48 11.86 -0.04
N GLN A 72 4.07 11.62 1.14
CA GLN A 72 4.01 10.33 1.87
C GLN A 72 3.07 10.33 3.09
N ASN A 73 2.24 11.36 3.25
CA ASN A 73 1.31 11.41 4.38
C ASN A 73 0.26 10.28 4.31
N ASP A 74 -0.15 9.88 3.10
CA ASP A 74 -1.12 8.79 2.91
C ASP A 74 -0.52 7.43 3.30
N SER A 75 0.74 7.16 2.93
CA SER A 75 1.43 5.91 3.33
C SER A 75 1.65 5.81 4.84
N ARG A 76 1.91 6.93 5.53
CA ARG A 76 2.04 6.95 6.99
C ARG A 76 0.70 6.72 7.69
N VAL A 77 -0.37 7.38 7.23
CA VAL A 77 -1.71 7.19 7.79
C VAL A 77 -2.19 5.76 7.57
N GLN A 78 -1.93 5.16 6.40
CA GLN A 78 -2.26 3.76 6.12
C GLN A 78 -1.52 2.78 7.03
N LYS A 79 -0.24 3.03 7.34
CA LYS A 79 0.51 2.19 8.31
C LYS A 79 -0.03 2.33 9.73
N LEU A 80 -0.35 3.55 10.16
CA LEU A 80 -0.99 3.79 11.47
C LEU A 80 -2.37 3.13 11.54
N LEU A 81 -3.14 3.17 10.45
CA LEU A 81 -4.42 2.48 10.35
C LEU A 81 -4.26 0.98 10.42
N PHE A 82 -3.31 0.41 9.69
CA PHE A 82 -3.00 -1.02 9.75
C PHE A 82 -2.61 -1.44 11.17
N ALA A 83 -1.78 -0.64 11.84
CA ALA A 83 -1.39 -0.87 13.22
C ALA A 83 -2.59 -0.83 14.19
N CYS A 84 -3.43 0.21 14.09
CA CYS A 84 -4.62 0.33 14.93
C CYS A 84 -5.64 -0.79 14.65
N HIS A 85 -5.76 -1.21 13.40
CA HIS A 85 -6.61 -2.33 13.00
C HIS A 85 -6.10 -3.66 13.58
N LEU A 86 -4.79 -3.91 13.52
CA LEU A 86 -4.16 -5.10 14.08
C LEU A 86 -4.38 -5.21 15.59
N LEU A 87 -4.39 -4.07 16.29
CA LEU A 87 -4.68 -3.99 17.72
C LEU A 87 -6.18 -4.03 18.05
N GLY A 88 -7.06 -4.16 17.05
CA GLY A 88 -8.51 -4.22 17.23
C GLY A 88 -9.15 -2.88 17.64
N LEU A 89 -8.43 -1.76 17.49
CA LEU A 89 -8.90 -0.43 17.90
C LEU A 89 -9.83 0.21 16.85
N CYS A 90 -9.70 -0.20 15.58
CA CYS A 90 -10.50 0.33 14.47
C CYS A 90 -10.63 -0.68 13.31
N LYS A 91 -11.51 -0.38 12.35
CA LYS A 91 -11.62 -1.16 11.11
C LYS A 91 -10.52 -0.78 10.11
N SER A 92 -10.31 -1.62 9.09
CA SER A 92 -9.30 -1.40 8.04
C SER A 92 -9.61 -0.22 7.10
N ASP A 93 -10.83 0.32 7.14
CA ASP A 93 -11.31 1.46 6.38
C ASP A 93 -11.49 2.74 7.23
N ASP A 94 -11.21 2.68 8.54
CA ASP A 94 -11.43 3.78 9.49
C ASP A 94 -10.33 4.87 9.46
N ILE A 95 -9.93 5.31 8.27
CA ILE A 95 -8.92 6.38 8.06
C ILE A 95 -9.29 7.66 8.83
N ASP A 96 -10.57 8.04 8.81
CA ASP A 96 -11.08 9.22 9.49
C ASP A 96 -10.88 9.19 11.01
N LEU A 97 -10.80 8.00 11.61
CA LEU A 97 -10.59 7.85 13.05
C LEU A 97 -9.12 8.10 13.41
N VAL A 98 -8.20 7.59 12.60
CA VAL A 98 -6.76 7.81 12.74
C VAL A 98 -6.42 9.28 12.46
N GLN A 99 -7.03 9.87 11.43
CA GLN A 99 -6.81 11.28 11.09
C GLN A 99 -7.47 12.25 12.08
N GLY A 100 -8.50 11.84 12.82
CA GLY A 100 -9.18 12.72 13.78
C GLY A 100 -10.36 13.50 13.21
N SER A 101 -10.95 13.02 12.12
CA SER A 101 -12.13 13.60 11.45
C SER A 101 -13.47 12.99 11.91
N LYS A 102 -13.46 11.88 12.66
CA LYS A 102 -14.69 11.25 13.20
C LYS A 102 -15.28 12.01 14.41
N SER A 103 -16.51 11.68 14.78
CA SER A 103 -17.18 12.22 15.97
C SER A 103 -16.33 12.11 17.25
N ARG A 104 -16.31 13.17 18.07
CA ARG A 104 -15.51 13.28 19.31
C ARG A 104 -15.66 12.07 20.25
N ASN A 105 -16.87 11.52 20.41
CA ASN A 105 -17.10 10.34 21.26
C ASN A 105 -16.37 9.09 20.77
N LYS A 106 -16.35 8.84 19.45
CA LYS A 106 -15.64 7.69 18.86
C LYS A 106 -14.13 7.84 18.99
N GLN A 107 -13.61 9.06 18.82
CA GLN A 107 -12.20 9.35 19.05
C GLN A 107 -11.81 9.18 20.53
N ALA A 108 -12.69 9.57 21.47
CA ALA A 108 -12.44 9.40 22.89
C ALA A 108 -12.36 7.92 23.28
N VAL A 109 -13.31 7.09 22.83
CA VAL A 109 -13.28 5.63 23.08
C VAL A 109 -12.03 5.00 22.47
N PHE A 110 -11.65 5.43 21.27
CA PHE A 110 -10.41 4.98 20.63
C PHE A 110 -9.17 5.30 21.48
N TRP A 111 -9.08 6.52 22.03
CA TRP A 111 -7.97 6.92 22.89
C TRP A 111 -7.98 6.23 24.26
N GLU A 112 -9.16 6.04 24.86
CA GLU A 112 -9.33 5.26 26.10
C GLU A 112 -8.77 3.84 25.89
N ASN A 113 -9.23 3.14 24.85
CA ASN A 113 -8.79 1.78 24.55
C ASN A 113 -7.28 1.71 24.24
N LEU A 114 -6.75 2.66 23.48
CA LEU A 114 -5.32 2.68 23.11
C LEU A 114 -4.44 2.92 24.34
N LEU A 115 -4.79 3.89 25.18
CA LEU A 115 -4.02 4.20 26.39
C LEU A 115 -4.12 3.07 27.41
N ASP A 116 -5.30 2.47 27.58
CA ASP A 116 -5.46 1.32 28.47
C ASP A 116 -4.63 0.12 28.02
N LEU A 117 -4.59 -0.14 26.71
CA LEU A 117 -3.76 -1.19 26.13
C LEU A 117 -2.26 -0.96 26.39
N VAL A 118 -1.77 0.27 26.17
CA VAL A 118 -0.34 0.59 26.36
C VAL A 118 0.03 0.61 27.84
N SER A 119 -0.79 1.19 28.70
CA SER A 119 -0.57 1.19 30.15
C SER A 119 -0.62 -0.23 30.73
N ALA A 120 -1.43 -1.13 30.16
CA ALA A 120 -1.43 -2.54 30.56
C ALA A 120 -0.11 -3.23 30.21
N VAL A 121 0.45 -2.96 29.03
CA VAL A 121 1.77 -3.49 28.63
C VAL A 121 2.87 -2.96 29.53
N GLU A 122 2.88 -1.66 29.83
CA GLU A 122 3.90 -1.06 30.70
C GLU A 122 3.80 -1.55 32.16
N SER A 123 2.57 -1.66 32.69
CA SER A 123 2.32 -2.21 34.03
C SER A 123 2.65 -3.70 34.14
N SER A 124 2.56 -4.45 33.03
CA SER A 124 2.92 -5.86 32.98
C SER A 124 4.43 -6.12 33.03
N GLY A 125 5.25 -5.07 32.96
CA GLY A 125 6.69 -5.08 33.20
C GLY A 125 7.45 -6.03 32.28
N GLN A 126 7.98 -5.51 31.17
CA GLN A 126 9.01 -6.15 30.33
C GLN A 126 9.09 -7.69 30.42
N ILE A 127 8.06 -8.39 29.95
CA ILE A 127 8.24 -9.79 29.56
C ILE A 127 8.91 -9.75 28.19
N HIS A 128 10.23 -9.67 28.20
CA HIS A 128 11.04 -10.07 27.06
C HIS A 128 10.53 -11.43 26.57
N ARG A 129 10.12 -11.47 25.29
CA ARG A 129 9.77 -12.65 24.47
C ARG A 129 8.34 -13.16 24.65
N PHE A 130 7.39 -12.55 23.94
CA PHE A 130 6.17 -13.26 23.56
C PHE A 130 6.30 -13.82 22.14
N THR A 131 6.94 -14.99 22.05
CA THR A 131 6.46 -16.04 21.14
C THR A 131 5.35 -16.79 21.86
N THR A 132 4.20 -16.17 22.06
CA THR A 132 2.91 -16.82 22.38
C THR A 132 1.83 -15.75 22.52
N PRO A 133 0.71 -15.86 21.80
CA PRO A 133 -0.41 -14.94 21.99
C PRO A 133 -1.25 -15.38 23.20
N VAL A 134 -2.11 -14.46 23.62
CA VAL A 134 -3.16 -14.60 24.65
C VAL A 134 -2.74 -14.19 26.06
N ARG A 135 -2.94 -12.90 26.35
CA ARG A 135 -3.66 -12.47 27.55
C ARG A 135 -4.60 -11.33 27.19
N THR A 136 -5.84 -11.66 26.85
CA THR A 136 -6.97 -10.76 27.07
C THR A 136 -7.20 -10.69 28.58
N ALA A 137 -6.38 -9.91 29.28
CA ALA A 137 -6.68 -9.53 30.65
C ALA A 137 -7.84 -8.53 30.59
N SER A 138 -8.97 -8.96 31.12
CA SER A 138 -10.16 -8.14 31.28
C SER A 138 -9.79 -6.83 31.99
N LEU A 139 -10.17 -5.73 31.35
CA LEU A 139 -10.15 -4.37 31.85
C LEU A 139 -10.92 -4.28 33.17
N GLN A 140 -10.27 -4.53 34.30
CA GLN A 140 -10.70 -4.03 35.61
C GLN A 140 -9.64 -4.30 36.68
N SER A 141 -9.08 -3.19 37.15
CA SER A 141 -8.39 -3.03 38.42
C SER A 141 -6.94 -3.53 38.47
N ALA A 142 -6.06 -2.59 38.83
CA ALA A 142 -4.76 -2.82 39.46
C ALA A 142 -4.91 -3.46 40.86
N ALA A 143 -5.74 -4.50 40.96
CA ALA A 143 -5.85 -5.33 42.14
C ALA A 143 -4.98 -6.57 41.92
N HIS A 144 -3.96 -6.73 42.77
CA HIS A 144 -3.20 -7.96 42.84
C HIS A 144 -4.12 -9.10 43.28
N PHE A 145 -4.73 -9.78 42.31
CA PHE A 145 -5.40 -11.06 42.57
C PHE A 145 -4.33 -12.07 43.00
N SER A 146 -4.68 -12.91 43.98
CA SER A 146 -3.86 -14.07 44.29
C SER A 146 -3.78 -14.99 43.06
N LEU A 147 -2.70 -15.76 42.92
CA LEU A 147 -2.52 -16.68 41.78
C LEU A 147 -3.72 -17.63 41.62
N GLU A 148 -4.34 -18.01 42.74
CA GLU A 148 -5.50 -18.90 42.79
C GLU A 148 -6.79 -18.23 42.29
N GLU A 149 -7.02 -16.96 42.64
CA GLU A 149 -8.15 -16.18 42.12
C GLU A 149 -7.98 -15.86 40.63
N GLN A 150 -6.76 -15.57 40.19
CA GLN A 150 -6.46 -15.39 38.77
C GLN A 150 -6.74 -16.67 37.99
N PHE A 151 -6.25 -17.83 38.46
CA PHE A 151 -6.51 -19.11 37.82
C PHE A 151 -8.01 -19.40 37.71
N LYS A 152 -8.76 -19.14 38.78
CA LYS A 152 -10.21 -19.33 38.80
C LYS A 152 -10.92 -18.40 37.80
N ASN A 153 -10.52 -17.13 37.72
CA ASN A 153 -11.04 -16.18 36.74
C ASN A 153 -10.70 -16.58 35.31
N ASP A 154 -9.49 -17.07 35.06
CA ASP A 154 -9.07 -17.57 33.75
C ASP A 154 -9.93 -18.79 33.34
N CYS A 155 -10.19 -19.72 34.26
CA CYS A 155 -11.09 -20.85 33.99
C CYS A 155 -12.52 -20.39 33.66
N TYR A 156 -13.06 -19.42 34.39
CA TYR A 156 -14.40 -18.89 34.09
C TYR A 156 -14.44 -18.13 32.76
N PHE A 157 -13.36 -17.43 32.40
CA PHE A 157 -13.25 -16.75 31.11
C PHE A 157 -13.20 -17.76 29.96
N PHE A 158 -12.39 -18.83 30.09
CA PHE A 158 -12.37 -19.91 29.11
C PHE A 158 -13.73 -20.60 28.98
N ASP A 159 -14.39 -20.90 30.10
CA ASP A 159 -15.74 -21.48 30.09
C ASP A 159 -16.76 -20.55 29.41
N ALA A 160 -16.67 -19.23 29.64
CA ALA A 160 -17.51 -18.25 28.97
C ALA A 160 -17.23 -18.16 27.45
N LEU A 161 -15.95 -18.14 27.03
CA LEU A 161 -15.57 -18.16 25.62
C LEU A 161 -16.08 -19.41 24.90
N CYS A 162 -15.90 -20.58 25.52
CA CYS A 162 -16.40 -21.85 25.00
C CYS A 162 -17.93 -21.90 24.86
N ARG A 163 -18.66 -21.07 25.61
CA ARG A 163 -20.13 -20.99 25.58
C ARG A 163 -20.68 -19.89 24.68
N GLN A 164 -19.91 -18.84 24.42
CA GLN A 164 -20.36 -17.69 23.62
C GLN A 164 -20.29 -17.95 22.12
N GLU A 165 -19.32 -18.73 21.65
CA GLU A 165 -19.17 -19.10 20.25
C GLU A 165 -19.08 -20.62 20.09
N ASP A 166 -19.63 -21.16 18.99
CA ASP A 166 -19.35 -22.54 18.61
C ASP A 166 -17.87 -22.60 18.20
N LEU A 167 -17.00 -23.01 19.13
CA LEU A 167 -15.56 -23.10 18.89
C LEU A 167 -15.24 -23.94 17.65
N GLN A 168 -16.13 -24.86 17.28
CA GLN A 168 -16.03 -25.59 16.02
C GLN A 168 -16.02 -24.67 14.80
N ASP A 169 -16.77 -23.57 14.80
CA ASP A 169 -16.80 -22.60 13.69
C ASP A 169 -15.55 -21.71 13.66
N ILE A 170 -14.98 -21.35 14.83
CA ILE A 170 -13.70 -20.62 14.92
C ILE A 170 -12.56 -21.49 14.36
N PHE A 171 -12.49 -22.75 14.76
CA PHE A 171 -11.48 -23.70 14.26
C PHE A 171 -11.82 -24.27 12.88
N ARG A 172 -13.02 -24.05 12.36
CA ARG A 172 -13.41 -24.37 10.97
C ARG A 172 -13.07 -23.28 9.97
N SER A 173 -12.70 -22.08 10.40
CA SER A 173 -12.12 -21.11 9.48
C SER A 173 -10.89 -21.75 8.85
N LYS A 174 -11.03 -22.16 7.58
CA LYS A 174 -9.95 -22.75 6.79
C LYS A 174 -8.83 -21.72 6.71
N VAL A 175 -7.88 -21.79 7.64
CA VAL A 175 -6.65 -21.03 7.56
C VAL A 175 -5.96 -21.53 6.29
N GLN A 176 -6.02 -20.72 5.24
CA GLN A 176 -5.29 -21.00 4.01
C GLN A 176 -3.81 -20.75 4.29
N LEU A 177 -3.15 -21.79 4.78
CA LEU A 177 -1.70 -21.81 5.04
C LEU A 177 -0.88 -21.80 3.73
N TYR A 178 -1.55 -21.99 2.59
CA TYR A 178 -0.91 -21.98 1.28
C TYR A 178 -0.88 -20.58 0.69
N PRO A 179 0.28 -20.13 0.18
CA PRO A 179 0.37 -18.94 -0.65
C PRO A 179 -0.64 -19.00 -1.82
N PRO A 180 -1.18 -17.86 -2.29
CA PRO A 180 -2.20 -17.81 -3.34
C PRO A 180 -1.87 -18.61 -4.61
N ASP A 181 -0.58 -18.75 -4.91
CA ASP A 181 -0.07 -19.47 -6.09
C ASP A 181 -0.23 -21.00 -5.98
N LEU A 182 -0.26 -21.54 -4.76
CA LEU A 182 -0.42 -22.97 -4.48
C LEU A 182 -1.89 -23.38 -4.28
N ILE A 183 -2.80 -22.42 -4.09
CA ILE A 183 -4.24 -22.70 -3.91
C ILE A 183 -4.87 -23.22 -5.20
N LYS A 184 -4.39 -22.77 -6.37
CA LYS A 184 -4.89 -23.20 -7.67
C LYS A 184 -4.52 -24.64 -8.04
N THR A 185 -3.38 -25.13 -7.54
CA THR A 185 -2.92 -26.51 -7.78
C THR A 185 -3.51 -27.52 -6.79
N THR A 186 -3.96 -27.07 -5.62
CA THR A 186 -4.44 -27.94 -4.53
C THR A 186 -5.96 -28.06 -4.44
N SER A 187 -6.71 -27.19 -5.13
CA SER A 187 -8.19 -27.19 -5.13
C SER A 187 -8.84 -28.50 -5.62
N GLY A 188 -8.08 -29.39 -6.28
CA GLY A 188 -8.52 -30.72 -6.69
C GLY A 188 -8.19 -31.86 -5.71
N LEU A 189 -7.48 -31.60 -4.61
CA LEU A 189 -7.00 -32.65 -3.68
C LEU A 189 -7.90 -32.85 -2.45
N GLU A 190 -8.82 -31.94 -2.16
CA GLU A 190 -9.63 -31.98 -0.93
C GLU A 190 -10.66 -33.14 -0.86
N HIS A 191 -10.79 -33.98 -1.91
CA HIS A 191 -11.69 -35.13 -1.93
C HIS A 191 -11.00 -36.48 -2.21
N LYS A 192 -9.66 -36.56 -2.11
CA LYS A 192 -9.02 -37.88 -2.14
C LYS A 192 -9.29 -38.58 -0.81
N LYS A 193 -10.21 -39.56 -0.85
CA LYS A 193 -10.33 -40.64 0.13
C LYS A 193 -8.92 -41.05 0.55
N ILE A 194 -8.71 -41.21 1.86
CA ILE A 194 -7.51 -41.80 2.44
C ILE A 194 -7.07 -42.96 1.53
N PRO A 195 -5.87 -42.91 0.91
CA PRO A 195 -5.50 -43.90 -0.07
C PRO A 195 -5.47 -45.29 0.58
N ASP A 196 -6.03 -46.28 -0.11
CA ASP A 196 -6.13 -47.66 0.36
C ASP A 196 -4.72 -48.21 0.65
N GLU A 197 -4.52 -48.85 1.80
CA GLU A 197 -3.22 -49.31 2.31
C GLU A 197 -2.49 -50.19 1.29
N LYS A 198 -3.25 -51.01 0.56
CA LYS A 198 -2.75 -51.89 -0.51
C LYS A 198 -2.22 -51.10 -1.71
N GLN A 199 -2.84 -49.97 -2.04
CA GLN A 199 -2.36 -49.09 -3.11
C GLN A 199 -1.07 -48.39 -2.68
N LEU A 200 -0.98 -47.93 -1.44
CA LEU A 200 0.25 -47.32 -0.91
C LEU A 200 1.42 -48.29 -0.95
N MET A 201 1.22 -49.52 -0.47
CA MET A 201 2.24 -50.57 -0.50
C MET A 201 2.72 -50.86 -1.92
N SER A 202 1.80 -50.96 -2.89
CA SER A 202 2.15 -51.19 -4.29
C SER A 202 2.94 -50.04 -4.92
N VAL A 203 2.68 -48.79 -4.52
CA VAL A 203 3.40 -47.61 -5.00
C VAL A 203 4.78 -47.53 -4.38
N THR A 204 4.90 -47.82 -3.08
CA THR A 204 6.19 -47.88 -2.38
C THR A 204 7.10 -48.95 -2.97
N GLU A 205 6.56 -50.13 -3.29
CA GLU A 205 7.31 -51.23 -3.87
C GLU A 205 7.79 -50.90 -5.30
N LYS A 206 6.95 -50.24 -6.11
CA LYS A 206 7.36 -49.71 -7.42
C LYS A 206 8.46 -48.67 -7.32
N LEU A 207 8.32 -47.70 -6.39
CA LEU A 207 9.33 -46.67 -6.17
C LEU A 207 10.66 -47.26 -5.69
N ALA A 208 10.62 -48.31 -4.86
CA ALA A 208 11.81 -49.01 -4.43
C ALA A 208 12.52 -49.70 -5.60
N SER A 209 11.78 -50.39 -6.49
CA SER A 209 12.34 -51.00 -7.69
C SER A 209 12.91 -49.95 -8.66
N GLU A 210 12.22 -48.83 -8.85
CA GLU A 210 12.69 -47.74 -9.71
C GLU A 210 13.96 -47.09 -9.15
N LEU A 211 14.04 -46.90 -7.83
CA LEU A 211 15.23 -46.37 -7.17
C LEU A 211 16.43 -47.31 -7.32
N GLU A 212 16.20 -48.62 -7.20
CA GLU A 212 17.23 -49.64 -7.40
C GLU A 212 17.72 -49.66 -8.85
N GLU A 213 16.80 -49.54 -9.83
CA GLU A 213 17.15 -49.44 -11.25
C GLU A 213 17.94 -48.16 -11.56
N GLN A 214 17.52 -47.01 -11.03
CA GLN A 214 18.24 -45.74 -11.19
C GLN A 214 19.62 -45.75 -10.51
N SER A 215 19.72 -46.36 -9.31
CA SER A 215 21.01 -46.56 -8.64
C SER A 215 21.96 -47.37 -9.51
N LYS A 216 21.46 -48.46 -10.10
CA LYS A 216 22.23 -49.30 -11.00
C LYS A 216 22.67 -48.56 -12.26
N GLN A 217 21.80 -47.76 -12.86
CA GLN A 217 22.16 -46.91 -14.00
C GLN A 217 23.25 -45.89 -13.62
N LEU A 218 23.21 -45.36 -12.40
CA LEU A 218 24.20 -44.41 -11.90
C LEU A 218 25.56 -45.09 -11.63
N ASP A 219 25.57 -46.32 -11.12
CA ASP A 219 26.77 -47.13 -10.94
C ASP A 219 27.38 -47.53 -12.30
N GLU A 220 26.56 -47.93 -13.28
CA GLU A 220 27.01 -48.21 -14.65
C GLU A 220 27.60 -46.95 -15.32
N LEU A 221 26.99 -45.78 -15.13
CA LEU A 221 27.54 -44.51 -15.61
C LEU A 221 28.88 -44.16 -14.95
N ARG A 222 29.02 -44.46 -13.65
CA ARG A 222 30.25 -44.24 -12.89
C ARG A 222 31.39 -45.15 -13.34
N GLU A 223 31.10 -46.37 -13.76
CA GLU A 223 32.10 -47.27 -14.36
C GLU A 223 32.47 -46.85 -15.79
N ASN A 224 31.50 -46.39 -16.59
CA ASN A 224 31.72 -45.97 -17.98
C ASN A 224 32.36 -44.59 -18.13
N ALA A 225 32.17 -43.71 -17.15
CA ALA A 225 32.84 -42.43 -17.03
C ALA A 225 33.70 -42.47 -15.77
N PRO A 226 34.93 -43.05 -15.81
CA PRO A 226 35.86 -42.86 -14.72
C PRO A 226 36.02 -41.35 -14.56
N LEU A 227 35.45 -40.83 -13.47
CA LEU A 227 35.77 -39.51 -12.96
C LEU A 227 37.28 -39.56 -12.76
N CYS A 228 38.02 -39.08 -13.75
CA CYS A 228 39.42 -38.83 -13.59
C CYS A 228 39.49 -37.97 -12.33
N ASP A 229 40.10 -38.49 -11.27
CA ASP A 229 40.39 -37.74 -10.06
C ASP A 229 41.26 -36.58 -10.52
N ALA A 230 40.60 -35.50 -10.95
CA ALA A 230 41.26 -34.35 -11.51
C ALA A 230 42.13 -33.82 -10.39
N ASP A 231 43.44 -33.73 -10.65
CA ASP A 231 44.42 -33.26 -9.69
C ASP A 231 43.84 -32.09 -8.90
N ALA A 232 43.96 -32.10 -7.56
CA ALA A 232 43.38 -31.06 -6.71
C ALA A 232 43.72 -29.62 -7.21
N ILE A 233 44.87 -29.48 -7.86
CA ILE A 233 45.38 -28.27 -8.50
C ILE A 233 44.55 -27.84 -9.72
N THR A 234 44.11 -28.75 -10.59
CA THR A 234 43.27 -28.41 -11.76
C THR A 234 41.85 -28.06 -11.33
N VAL A 235 41.27 -28.78 -10.36
CA VAL A 235 39.96 -28.45 -9.77
C VAL A 235 40.00 -27.08 -9.11
N GLU A 236 41.03 -26.78 -8.33
CA GLU A 236 41.19 -25.48 -7.68
C GLU A 236 41.36 -24.34 -8.70
N LYS A 237 42.15 -24.56 -9.77
CA LYS A 237 42.31 -23.58 -10.85
C LYS A 237 40.99 -23.31 -11.59
N VAL A 238 40.24 -24.34 -11.94
CA VAL A 238 38.93 -24.20 -12.61
C VAL A 238 37.94 -23.51 -11.68
N SER A 239 37.88 -23.90 -10.41
CA SER A 239 37.00 -23.27 -9.42
C SER A 239 37.34 -21.79 -9.22
N LYS A 240 38.62 -21.42 -9.12
CA LYS A 240 39.05 -20.02 -9.01
C LYS A 240 38.73 -19.23 -10.27
N THR A 241 38.93 -19.82 -11.45
CA THR A 241 38.61 -19.19 -12.73
C THR A 241 37.11 -18.95 -12.86
N LEU A 242 36.29 -19.96 -12.52
CA LEU A 242 34.84 -19.85 -12.53
C LEU A 242 34.34 -18.81 -11.52
N SER A 243 34.88 -18.80 -10.31
CA SER A 243 34.57 -17.80 -9.29
C SER A 243 34.93 -16.39 -9.75
N LEU A 244 36.07 -16.23 -10.42
CA LEU A 244 36.48 -14.95 -10.99
C LEU A 244 35.52 -14.51 -12.10
N SER A 245 35.17 -15.40 -13.04
CA SER A 245 34.20 -15.14 -14.10
C SER A 245 32.80 -14.79 -13.57
N LEU A 246 32.36 -15.46 -12.50
CA LEU A 246 31.08 -15.17 -11.87
C LEU A 246 31.11 -13.79 -11.21
N THR A 247 32.23 -13.45 -10.56
CA THR A 247 32.42 -12.16 -9.90
C THR A 247 32.47 -11.02 -10.91
N THR A 248 33.18 -11.19 -12.03
CA THR A 248 33.21 -10.20 -13.10
C THR A 248 31.83 -10.01 -13.72
N MET A 249 31.07 -11.08 -13.94
CA MET A 249 29.70 -10.98 -14.44
C MET A 249 28.78 -10.24 -13.44
N ALA A 250 28.89 -10.53 -12.15
CA ALA A 250 28.14 -9.83 -11.11
C ALA A 250 28.46 -8.32 -11.07
N GLN A 251 29.73 -7.95 -11.26
CA GLN A 251 30.15 -6.55 -11.36
C GLN A 251 29.57 -5.86 -12.60
N VAL A 252 29.58 -6.52 -13.76
CA VAL A 252 28.98 -5.98 -15.00
C VAL A 252 27.47 -5.76 -14.83
N VAL A 253 26.77 -6.73 -14.25
CA VAL A 253 25.33 -6.62 -13.96
C VAL A 253 25.05 -5.48 -12.98
N SER A 254 25.87 -5.34 -11.94
CA SER A 254 25.75 -4.25 -10.97
C SER A 254 25.98 -2.88 -11.62
N GLY A 255 26.98 -2.77 -12.50
CA GLY A 255 27.24 -1.56 -13.28
C GLY A 255 26.08 -1.21 -14.21
N PHE A 256 25.53 -2.21 -14.90
CA PHE A 256 24.35 -2.04 -15.74
C PHE A 256 23.13 -1.55 -14.95
N LEU A 257 22.84 -2.18 -13.81
CA LEU A 257 21.71 -1.77 -12.95
C LEU A 257 21.87 -0.34 -12.45
N HIS A 258 23.10 0.04 -12.08
CA HIS A 258 23.39 1.41 -11.67
C HIS A 258 23.13 2.41 -12.81
N CYS A 259 23.70 2.19 -14.00
CA CYS A 259 23.46 3.05 -15.17
C CYS A 259 21.99 3.09 -15.59
N PHE A 260 21.28 1.96 -15.48
CA PHE A 260 19.86 1.90 -15.77
C PHE A 260 19.07 2.79 -14.81
N GLU A 261 19.32 2.69 -13.50
CA GLU A 261 18.61 3.46 -12.48
C GLU A 261 18.94 4.97 -12.53
N THR A 262 20.20 5.33 -12.78
CA THR A 262 20.63 6.74 -12.78
C THR A 262 20.35 7.45 -14.10
N GLU A 263 20.64 6.81 -15.23
CA GLU A 263 20.65 7.48 -16.53
C GLU A 263 19.47 7.10 -17.41
N MET A 264 19.03 5.83 -17.43
CA MET A 264 18.02 5.37 -18.41
C MET A 264 16.58 5.44 -17.88
N LYS A 265 16.35 5.06 -16.62
CA LYS A 265 15.04 5.00 -15.97
C LYS A 265 14.24 6.30 -16.05
N PRO A 266 14.84 7.51 -15.95
CA PRO A 266 14.12 8.77 -16.13
C PRO A 266 13.49 8.93 -17.53
N TRP A 267 14.06 8.27 -18.55
CA TRP A 267 13.58 8.36 -19.94
C TRP A 267 12.51 7.30 -20.25
N CYS A 268 12.53 6.16 -19.57
CA CYS A 268 11.61 5.04 -19.83
C CYS A 268 10.14 5.34 -19.48
N LYS A 269 9.84 6.36 -18.67
CA LYS A 269 8.47 6.74 -18.26
C LYS A 269 8.11 8.19 -18.59
N ARG A 270 8.84 8.84 -19.50
CA ARG A 270 8.54 10.21 -19.90
C ARG A 270 7.22 10.22 -20.68
N GLN A 271 6.27 11.04 -20.27
CA GLN A 271 5.03 11.23 -21.01
C GLN A 271 5.35 11.69 -22.44
N ALA A 272 4.56 11.22 -23.41
CA ALA A 272 4.71 11.62 -24.80
C ALA A 272 4.79 13.16 -24.89
N PRO A 273 5.73 13.73 -25.66
CA PRO A 273 5.85 15.17 -25.78
C PRO A 273 4.51 15.73 -26.26
N ILE A 274 3.93 16.62 -25.47
CA ILE A 274 2.69 17.30 -25.83
C ILE A 274 3.04 18.21 -27.01
N LEU A 275 2.51 17.86 -28.18
CA LEU A 275 2.67 18.69 -29.37
C LEU A 275 2.01 20.04 -29.09
N SER A 276 2.77 21.12 -29.23
CA SER A 276 2.27 22.48 -29.00
C SER A 276 1.07 22.79 -29.91
N GLU A 277 0.04 23.47 -29.38
CA GLU A 277 -1.16 23.87 -30.12
C GLU A 277 -0.90 24.89 -31.27
N VAL A 278 0.37 25.25 -31.47
CA VAL A 278 0.83 26.10 -32.57
C VAL A 278 0.38 25.57 -33.95
N GLY A 279 0.41 24.24 -34.17
CA GLY A 279 -0.05 23.65 -35.44
C GLY A 279 -1.54 23.94 -35.74
N PRO A 280 -2.46 23.55 -34.84
CA PRO A 280 -3.88 23.92 -34.93
C PRO A 280 -4.13 25.43 -35.03
N ALA A 281 -3.36 26.25 -34.30
CA ALA A 281 -3.48 27.71 -34.36
C ALA A 281 -3.11 28.25 -35.75
N PHE A 282 -2.01 27.81 -36.36
CA PHE A 282 -1.63 28.18 -37.72
C PHE A 282 -2.66 27.73 -38.76
N SER A 283 -3.20 26.51 -38.64
CA SER A 283 -4.25 26.02 -39.52
C SER A 283 -5.52 26.87 -39.44
N ARG A 284 -5.91 27.29 -38.22
CA ARG A 284 -7.05 28.18 -37.99
C ARG A 284 -6.82 29.56 -38.60
N VAL A 285 -5.66 30.17 -38.37
CA VAL A 285 -5.30 31.47 -38.95
C VAL A 285 -5.31 31.40 -40.47
N HIS A 286 -4.68 30.40 -41.07
CA HIS A 286 -4.67 30.20 -42.51
C HIS A 286 -6.10 30.05 -43.08
N SER A 287 -6.95 29.28 -42.41
CA SER A 287 -8.35 29.08 -42.83
C SER A 287 -9.18 30.37 -42.75
N LEU A 288 -8.98 31.19 -41.71
CA LEU A 288 -9.62 32.49 -41.59
C LEU A 288 -9.15 33.45 -42.69
N LEU A 289 -7.85 33.45 -42.98
CA LEU A 289 -7.25 34.32 -44.00
C LEU A 289 -7.72 33.93 -45.41
N LEU A 290 -7.92 32.63 -45.66
CA LEU A 290 -8.51 32.11 -46.89
C LEU A 290 -9.98 32.51 -47.03
N ARG A 291 -10.79 32.40 -45.96
CA ARG A 291 -12.18 32.87 -45.98
C ARG A 291 -12.27 34.38 -46.20
N TYR A 292 -11.37 35.15 -45.61
CA TYR A 292 -11.32 36.60 -45.77
C TYR A 292 -10.99 36.98 -47.22
N THR A 293 -10.02 36.32 -47.85
CA THR A 293 -9.69 36.55 -49.26
C THR A 293 -10.84 36.16 -50.19
N GLN A 294 -11.54 35.05 -49.92
CA GLN A 294 -12.77 34.68 -50.65
C GLN A 294 -13.88 35.72 -50.48
N LEU A 295 -14.08 36.25 -49.27
CA LEU A 295 -15.05 37.31 -49.03
C LEU A 295 -14.69 38.57 -49.83
N LEU A 296 -13.42 38.99 -49.81
CA LEU A 296 -12.96 40.15 -50.59
C LEU A 296 -13.18 39.95 -52.09
N GLN A 297 -12.93 38.74 -52.62
CA GLN A 297 -13.25 38.42 -54.01
C GLN A 297 -14.75 38.52 -54.29
N SER A 298 -15.60 37.99 -53.40
CA SER A 298 -17.05 38.08 -53.56
C SER A 298 -17.56 39.53 -53.55
N VAL A 299 -17.05 40.37 -52.63
CA VAL A 299 -17.37 41.80 -52.59
C VAL A 299 -16.87 42.51 -53.84
N GLY A 300 -15.69 42.13 -54.34
CA GLY A 300 -15.16 42.59 -55.62
C GLY A 300 -16.10 42.24 -56.78
N THR A 301 -16.59 41.00 -56.85
CA THR A 301 -17.56 40.60 -57.89
C THR A 301 -18.88 41.37 -57.77
N ILE A 302 -19.41 41.58 -56.57
CA ILE A 302 -20.61 42.38 -56.34
C ILE A 302 -20.39 43.82 -56.81
N LYS A 303 -19.24 44.42 -56.50
CA LYS A 303 -18.90 45.77 -56.96
C LYS A 303 -18.82 45.84 -58.49
N CYS A 304 -18.22 44.86 -59.14
CA CYS A 304 -18.15 44.79 -60.60
C CYS A 304 -19.55 44.63 -61.20
N SER A 305 -20.36 43.70 -60.69
CA SER A 305 -21.75 43.49 -61.13
C SER A 305 -22.60 44.74 -60.94
N TYR A 306 -22.50 45.41 -59.78
CA TYR A 306 -23.18 46.68 -59.53
C TYR A 306 -22.75 47.77 -60.52
N SER A 307 -21.44 47.93 -60.74
CA SER A 307 -20.92 48.92 -61.68
C SER A 307 -21.43 48.65 -63.10
N GLN A 308 -21.54 47.39 -63.51
CA GLN A 308 -22.06 46.98 -64.81
C GLN A 308 -23.56 47.25 -64.94
N ILE A 309 -24.36 46.95 -63.91
CA ILE A 309 -25.79 47.29 -63.88
C ILE A 309 -25.99 48.82 -63.94
N CYS A 310 -25.19 49.60 -63.20
CA CYS A 310 -25.25 51.06 -63.26
C CYS A 310 -24.88 51.58 -64.66
N HIS A 311 -23.87 51.00 -65.31
CA HIS A 311 -23.50 51.37 -66.67
C HIS A 311 -24.59 51.01 -67.70
N ASP A 312 -25.18 49.82 -67.59
CA ASP A 312 -26.28 49.37 -68.45
C ASP A 312 -27.56 50.21 -68.23
N SER A 313 -27.82 50.64 -67.00
CA SER A 313 -28.95 51.53 -66.69
C SER A 313 -28.78 52.93 -67.29
N LYS A 314 -27.55 53.46 -67.32
CA LYS A 314 -27.22 54.74 -67.98
C LYS A 314 -27.23 54.62 -69.51
N ALA A 315 -26.88 53.46 -70.05
CA ALA A 315 -26.95 53.21 -71.49
C ALA A 315 -28.40 53.04 -72.01
N LYS A 316 -29.33 52.55 -71.16
CA LYS A 316 -30.75 52.39 -71.52
C LYS A 316 -31.58 53.68 -71.48
N TYR A 317 -31.10 54.73 -70.80
CA TYR A 317 -31.75 56.04 -70.78
C TYR A 317 -30.73 57.15 -71.04
N PRO A 318 -30.29 57.35 -72.29
CA PRO A 318 -29.59 58.56 -72.65
C PRO A 318 -30.59 59.73 -72.60
N ASN A 319 -30.37 60.66 -71.68
CA ASN A 319 -30.97 62.01 -71.59
C ASN A 319 -31.99 62.36 -72.70
N ASP A 320 -33.28 62.07 -72.48
CA ASP A 320 -34.35 62.67 -73.28
C ASP A 320 -34.59 64.10 -72.75
N THR A 321 -33.70 64.99 -73.17
CA THR A 321 -33.79 66.43 -72.90
C THR A 321 -34.79 67.01 -73.90
N ARG A 322 -36.09 66.87 -73.67
CA ARG A 322 -37.11 67.66 -74.39
C ARG A 322 -37.39 68.94 -73.63
N VAL A 323 -36.64 69.96 -74.04
CA VAL A 323 -36.96 71.37 -73.88
C VAL A 323 -38.37 71.62 -74.44
N ILE A 324 -39.32 72.01 -73.59
CA ILE A 324 -40.53 72.70 -74.03
C ILE A 324 -40.25 74.19 -73.82
N GLN A 325 -39.93 74.89 -74.91
CA GLN A 325 -40.01 76.34 -74.98
C GLN A 325 -41.49 76.76 -75.09
N VAL A 326 -41.79 77.88 -74.45
CA VAL A 326 -43.08 78.59 -74.34
C VAL A 326 -43.80 78.74 -75.67
#